data_AF-A0A2S6HTQ2-F1
#
_entry.id   AF-A0A2S6HTQ2-F1
#
_cell.length_a   1.000
_cell.length_b   1.000
_cell.length_c   1.000
_cell.angle_alpha   90.00
_cell.angle_beta   90.00
_cell.angle_gamma   90.00
#
_symmetry.space_group_name_H-M   'P 1'
#
loop_
_entity.id
_entity.type
_entity.pdbx_description
1 polymer ?
#
loop_
_entity_poly.entity_id
_entity_poly.type
_entity_poly.pdbx_seq_one_letter_code
_entity_poly.pdbx_strand_id
1 'polypeptide(L)'
;MREDILNYLCEEVEQRCKLPTNHFGMGCFYHIQAVVKNAEILADSYSADKEVVLIAAWLHDIASITDYSFYEDHHIHGAEMAEDILHKFNYSPDKIKLIQQCIRNHRGSISNSRVTLEELCVTDADAISHFDNVPGLLYLAYVNKKLDINEGREFVRNKLIRSYEKLSDKSKMLYKTKFDQVMNVLN
;
A
#
# COMPACT_ATOMS: atom_id res chain seq x y z
N MET A 1 -18.51 -10.51 -2.53
CA MET A 1 -17.25 -10.30 -1.80
C MET A 1 -16.86 -11.63 -1.17
N ARG A 2 -15.69 -12.17 -1.53
CA ARG A 2 -15.12 -13.41 -0.99
C ARG A 2 -14.46 -13.14 0.38
N GLU A 3 -15.28 -13.05 1.42
CA GLU A 3 -14.83 -12.80 2.81
C GLU A 3 -13.84 -13.86 3.30
N ASP A 4 -13.97 -15.10 2.82
CA ASP A 4 -13.04 -16.19 3.10
C ASP A 4 -11.60 -15.88 2.64
N ILE A 5 -11.46 -15.25 1.46
CA ILE A 5 -10.16 -14.83 0.95
C ILE A 5 -9.63 -13.64 1.76
N LEU A 6 -10.46 -12.62 2.01
CA LEU A 6 -10.02 -11.43 2.74
C LEU A 6 -9.56 -11.74 4.17
N ASN A 7 -10.28 -12.62 4.87
CA ASN A 7 -9.90 -13.06 6.21
C ASN A 7 -8.58 -13.85 6.18
N TYR A 8 -8.44 -14.77 5.23
CA TYR A 8 -7.19 -15.51 5.05
C TYR A 8 -6.00 -14.57 4.76
N LEU A 9 -6.18 -13.60 3.88
CA LEU A 9 -5.11 -12.66 3.52
C LEU A 9 -4.68 -11.79 4.69
N CYS A 10 -5.64 -11.33 5.52
CA CYS A 10 -5.34 -10.61 6.74
C CYS A 10 -4.44 -11.44 7.67
N GLU A 11 -4.82 -12.69 7.93
CA GLU A 11 -4.05 -13.61 8.79
C GLU A 11 -2.69 -13.93 8.18
N GLU A 12 -2.62 -14.26 6.90
CA GLU A 12 -1.39 -14.62 6.18
C GLU A 12 -0.37 -13.48 6.21
N VAL A 13 -0.80 -12.25 5.91
CA VAL A 13 0.07 -11.05 5.93
C VAL A 13 0.53 -10.77 7.36
N GLU A 14 -0.36 -10.88 8.35
CA GLU A 14 0.01 -10.70 9.75
C GLU A 14 1.08 -11.71 10.20
N GLN A 15 0.89 -12.99 9.87
CA GLN A 15 1.85 -14.05 10.21
C GLN A 15 3.21 -13.79 9.57
N ARG A 16 3.25 -13.42 8.28
CA ARG A 16 4.52 -13.07 7.60
C ARG A 16 5.20 -11.87 8.24
N CYS A 17 4.45 -10.82 8.58
CA CYS A 17 5.02 -9.64 9.24
C CYS A 17 5.57 -9.97 10.65
N LYS A 18 5.06 -11.02 11.33
CA LYS A 18 5.57 -11.52 12.63
C LYS A 18 6.84 -12.38 12.53
N LEU A 19 7.18 -12.91 11.35
CA LEU A 19 8.35 -13.78 11.20
C LEU A 19 9.65 -13.01 11.47
N PRO A 20 10.64 -13.61 12.17
CA PRO A 20 11.94 -12.97 12.40
C PRO A 20 12.72 -12.64 11.12
N THR A 21 12.37 -13.28 10.00
CA THR A 21 12.96 -13.06 8.68
C THR A 21 12.46 -11.78 8.02
N ASN A 22 11.34 -11.21 8.47
CA ASN A 22 10.82 -9.96 7.93
C ASN A 22 11.71 -8.79 8.37
N HIS A 23 12.40 -8.20 7.40
CA HIS A 23 13.30 -7.06 7.62
C HIS A 23 12.59 -5.82 8.18
N PHE A 24 11.30 -5.64 7.88
CA PHE A 24 10.55 -4.43 8.22
C PHE A 24 9.83 -4.51 9.57
N GLY A 25 9.70 -5.72 10.15
CA GLY A 25 8.93 -5.97 11.36
C GLY A 25 7.44 -5.61 11.24
N MET A 26 6.73 -5.53 12.37
CA MET A 26 5.27 -5.30 12.39
C MET A 26 4.80 -3.97 11.79
N GLY A 27 5.71 -3.02 11.54
CA GLY A 27 5.38 -1.77 10.84
C GLY A 27 4.78 -2.01 9.44
N CYS A 28 5.19 -3.08 8.75
CA CYS A 28 4.61 -3.45 7.44
C CYS A 28 3.12 -3.76 7.55
N PHE A 29 2.73 -4.50 8.60
CA PHE A 29 1.35 -4.91 8.76
C PHE A 29 0.42 -3.72 8.95
N TYR A 30 0.80 -2.77 9.80
CA TYR A 30 0.01 -1.54 10.01
C TYR A 30 -0.06 -0.67 8.75
N HIS A 31 1.00 -0.65 7.95
CA HIS A 31 0.98 -0.01 6.64
C HIS A 31 -0.05 -0.68 5.72
N ILE A 32 0.03 -2.00 5.51
CA ILE A 32 -0.89 -2.74 4.64
C ILE A 32 -2.34 -2.59 5.12
N GLN A 33 -2.60 -2.64 6.43
CA GLN A 33 -3.93 -2.38 6.99
C GLN A 33 -4.44 -0.96 6.65
N ALA A 34 -3.58 0.05 6.73
CA ALA A 34 -3.92 1.41 6.34
C ALA A 34 -4.18 1.52 4.82
N VAL A 35 -3.44 0.79 3.99
CA VAL A 35 -3.70 0.70 2.54
C VAL A 35 -5.08 0.10 2.31
N VAL A 36 -5.39 -1.06 2.89
CA VAL A 36 -6.70 -1.74 2.74
C VAL A 36 -7.86 -0.84 3.15
N LYS A 37 -7.74 -0.13 4.28
CA LYS A 37 -8.76 0.82 4.74
C LYS A 37 -9.00 1.97 3.74
N ASN A 38 -7.93 2.57 3.22
CA ASN A 38 -8.07 3.67 2.26
C ASN A 38 -8.55 3.15 0.89
N ALA A 39 -8.11 1.96 0.50
CA ALA A 39 -8.53 1.25 -0.70
C ALA A 39 -10.05 0.99 -0.70
N GLU A 40 -10.62 0.60 0.44
CA GLU A 40 -12.06 0.44 0.59
C GLU A 40 -12.83 1.74 0.32
N ILE A 41 -12.41 2.84 0.97
CA ILE A 41 -13.02 4.17 0.83
C ILE A 41 -12.95 4.65 -0.63
N LEU A 42 -11.79 4.45 -1.27
CA LEU A 42 -11.57 4.84 -2.66
C LEU A 42 -12.40 3.99 -3.63
N ALA A 43 -12.47 2.67 -3.41
CA ALA A 43 -13.29 1.79 -4.24
C ALA A 43 -14.76 2.19 -4.21
N ASP A 44 -15.30 2.51 -3.03
CA ASP A 44 -16.67 3.02 -2.89
C ASP A 44 -16.86 4.38 -3.58
N SER A 45 -15.91 5.29 -3.40
CA SER A 45 -15.99 6.63 -4.00
C SER A 45 -15.93 6.58 -5.54
N TYR A 46 -15.21 5.60 -6.08
CA TYR A 46 -14.88 5.52 -7.51
C TYR A 46 -15.74 4.49 -8.24
N SER A 47 -16.56 3.73 -7.52
CA SER A 47 -17.34 2.61 -8.05
C SER A 47 -16.48 1.54 -8.73
N ALA A 48 -15.28 1.28 -8.18
CA ALA A 48 -14.39 0.20 -8.62
C ALA A 48 -14.87 -1.17 -8.09
N ASP A 49 -14.39 -2.29 -8.64
CA ASP A 49 -14.62 -3.61 -8.05
C ASP A 49 -13.90 -3.71 -6.70
N LYS A 50 -14.65 -3.41 -5.62
CA LYS A 50 -14.16 -3.43 -4.24
C LYS A 50 -13.43 -4.74 -3.89
N GLU A 51 -13.92 -5.89 -4.35
CA GLU A 51 -13.30 -7.18 -4.02
C GLU A 51 -11.87 -7.28 -4.62
N VAL A 52 -11.71 -6.87 -5.88
CA VAL A 52 -10.40 -6.81 -6.55
C VAL A 52 -9.47 -5.83 -5.85
N VAL A 53 -9.97 -4.62 -5.54
CA VAL A 53 -9.18 -3.58 -4.88
C VAL A 53 -8.68 -4.03 -3.51
N LEU A 54 -9.55 -4.62 -2.68
CA LEU A 54 -9.17 -5.05 -1.33
C LEU A 54 -8.17 -6.21 -1.35
N ILE A 55 -8.35 -7.18 -2.24
CA ILE A 55 -7.40 -8.30 -2.38
C ILE A 55 -6.04 -7.77 -2.86
N ALA A 56 -6.02 -6.90 -3.87
CA ALA A 56 -4.79 -6.28 -4.36
C ALA A 56 -4.11 -5.44 -3.27
N ALA A 57 -4.87 -4.69 -2.47
CA ALA A 57 -4.35 -3.91 -1.36
C ALA A 57 -3.70 -4.78 -0.26
N TRP A 58 -4.27 -5.95 0.05
CA TRP A 58 -3.63 -6.90 0.98
C TRP A 58 -2.31 -7.48 0.44
N LEU A 59 -2.24 -7.68 -0.88
CA LEU A 59 -1.15 -8.42 -1.52
C LEU A 59 -0.06 -7.54 -2.16
N HIS A 60 -0.25 -6.21 -2.27
CA HIS A 60 0.66 -5.34 -3.03
C HIS A 60 2.13 -5.44 -2.59
N ASP A 61 2.37 -5.63 -1.30
CA ASP A 61 3.70 -5.72 -0.69
C ASP A 61 4.06 -7.13 -0.19
N ILE A 62 3.28 -8.16 -0.58
CA ILE A 62 3.44 -9.53 -0.07
C ILE A 62 4.85 -10.08 -0.31
N ALA A 63 5.48 -9.74 -1.43
CA ALA A 63 6.83 -10.17 -1.75
C ALA A 63 7.86 -9.54 -0.81
N SER A 64 7.76 -8.23 -0.58
CA SER A 64 8.66 -7.46 0.30
C SER A 64 8.70 -8.02 1.74
N ILE A 65 7.55 -8.46 2.25
CA ILE A 65 7.45 -9.01 3.62
C ILE A 65 7.83 -10.49 3.71
N THR A 66 7.95 -11.17 2.56
CA THR A 66 8.29 -12.60 2.50
C THR A 66 9.79 -12.82 2.40
N ASP A 67 10.43 -12.09 1.49
CA ASP A 67 11.88 -12.12 1.32
C ASP A 67 12.37 -10.72 0.93
N TYR A 68 13.33 -10.21 1.71
CA TYR A 68 13.92 -8.91 1.42
C TYR A 68 14.68 -8.89 0.09
N SER A 69 15.14 -10.05 -0.42
CA SER A 69 15.76 -10.12 -1.75
C SER A 69 14.80 -9.72 -2.87
N PHE A 70 13.48 -9.80 -2.64
CA PHE A 70 12.47 -9.39 -3.62
C PHE A 70 12.12 -7.90 -3.53
N TYR A 71 12.69 -7.15 -2.59
CA TYR A 71 12.27 -5.77 -2.33
C TYR A 71 12.37 -4.84 -3.55
N GLU A 72 13.42 -4.95 -4.38
CA GLU A 72 13.55 -4.11 -5.57
C GLU A 72 12.43 -4.37 -6.59
N ASP A 73 12.10 -5.64 -6.83
CA ASP A 73 11.13 -6.12 -7.82
C ASP A 73 9.84 -6.68 -7.18
N HIS A 74 9.49 -6.21 -5.98
CA HIS A 74 8.39 -6.79 -5.17
C HIS A 74 7.04 -6.71 -5.87
N HIS A 75 6.84 -5.69 -6.71
CA HIS A 75 5.65 -5.53 -7.53
C HIS A 75 5.51 -6.63 -8.60
N ILE A 76 6.62 -7.18 -9.10
CA ILE A 76 6.64 -8.30 -10.06
C ILE A 76 6.39 -9.61 -9.31
N HIS A 77 7.23 -9.91 -8.31
CA HIS A 77 7.12 -11.13 -7.51
C HIS A 77 5.81 -11.20 -6.72
N GLY A 78 5.33 -10.06 -6.22
CA GLY A 78 4.06 -9.96 -5.49
C GLY A 78 2.87 -10.31 -6.37
N ALA A 79 2.91 -9.96 -7.65
CA ALA A 79 1.87 -10.35 -8.60
C ALA A 79 1.90 -11.85 -8.92
N GLU A 80 3.08 -12.46 -9.01
CA GLU A 80 3.23 -13.92 -9.17
C GLU A 80 2.68 -14.65 -7.93
N MET A 81 3.09 -14.20 -6.74
CA MET A 81 2.63 -14.77 -5.47
C MET A 81 1.12 -14.61 -5.26
N ALA A 82 0.55 -13.48 -5.69
CA ALA A 82 -0.89 -13.25 -5.63
C ALA A 82 -1.67 -14.28 -6.46
N GLU A 83 -1.18 -14.61 -7.65
CA GLU A 83 -1.77 -15.65 -8.49
C GLU A 83 -1.72 -17.02 -7.80
N ASP A 84 -0.55 -17.42 -7.27
CA ASP A 84 -0.38 -18.69 -6.57
C ASP A 84 -1.28 -18.82 -5.34
N ILE A 85 -1.46 -17.73 -4.58
CA ILE A 85 -2.34 -17.69 -3.41
C ILE A 85 -3.80 -17.83 -3.86
N LEU A 86 -4.23 -17.04 -4.85
CA LEU A 86 -5.64 -16.98 -5.26
C LEU A 86 -6.11 -18.21 -6.02
N HIS A 87 -5.22 -18.91 -6.73
CA HIS A 87 -5.54 -20.21 -7.35
C HIS A 87 -5.95 -21.26 -6.32
N LYS A 88 -5.38 -21.25 -5.11
CA LYS A 88 -5.77 -22.17 -4.03
C LYS A 88 -7.21 -21.98 -3.58
N PHE A 89 -7.79 -20.80 -3.81
CA PHE A 89 -9.18 -20.46 -3.50
C PHE A 89 -10.13 -20.63 -4.68
N ASN A 90 -9.67 -21.23 -5.80
CA ASN A 90 -10.38 -21.32 -7.07
C ASN A 90 -10.96 -19.96 -7.49
N TYR A 91 -10.18 -18.89 -7.32
CA TYR A 91 -10.61 -17.54 -7.67
C TYR A 91 -10.62 -17.34 -9.20
N SER A 92 -11.46 -16.43 -9.68
CA SER A 92 -11.66 -16.24 -11.13
C SER A 92 -10.35 -15.82 -11.82
N PRO A 93 -9.89 -16.53 -12.88
CA PRO A 93 -8.66 -16.18 -13.59
C PRO A 93 -8.64 -14.75 -14.14
N ASP A 94 -9.80 -14.23 -14.57
CA ASP A 94 -9.91 -12.86 -15.08
C ASP A 94 -9.73 -11.83 -13.96
N LYS A 95 -10.25 -12.11 -12.75
CA LYS A 95 -10.01 -11.25 -11.58
C LYS A 95 -8.58 -11.35 -11.06
N ILE A 96 -7.96 -12.54 -11.11
CA ILE A 96 -6.55 -12.71 -10.77
C ILE A 96 -5.69 -11.81 -11.66
N LYS A 97 -5.93 -11.77 -12.97
CA LYS A 97 -5.19 -10.88 -13.88
C LYS A 97 -5.32 -9.40 -13.52
N LEU A 98 -6.53 -8.95 -13.14
CA LEU A 98 -6.74 -7.58 -12.68
C LEU A 98 -5.96 -7.29 -11.40
N ILE A 99 -6.00 -8.20 -10.42
CA ILE A 99 -5.22 -8.08 -9.18
C ILE A 99 -3.72 -8.01 -9.46
N GLN A 100 -3.21 -8.88 -10.34
CA GLN A 100 -1.82 -8.83 -10.75
C GLN A 100 -1.44 -7.50 -11.41
N GLN A 101 -2.31 -6.92 -12.23
CA GLN A 101 -2.09 -5.61 -12.83
C GLN A 101 -2.03 -4.51 -11.76
N CYS A 102 -2.98 -4.51 -10.81
CA CYS A 102 -2.95 -3.60 -9.67
C CYS A 102 -1.62 -3.71 -8.92
N ILE A 103 -1.16 -4.92 -8.62
CA ILE A 103 0.10 -5.14 -7.86
C ILE A 103 1.32 -4.75 -8.70
N ARG A 104 1.38 -5.05 -10.00
CA ARG A 104 2.53 -4.66 -10.84
C ARG A 104 2.65 -3.14 -10.99
N ASN A 105 1.51 -2.45 -11.07
CA ASN A 105 1.47 -1.02 -11.39
C ASN A 105 1.28 -0.12 -10.15
N HIS A 106 1.13 -0.66 -8.94
CA HIS A 106 0.92 0.18 -7.74
C HIS A 106 2.11 1.11 -7.46
N ARG A 107 3.32 0.73 -7.90
CA ARG A 107 4.53 1.51 -7.65
C ARG A 107 4.50 2.80 -8.46
N GLY A 108 4.16 3.92 -7.83
CA GLY A 108 4.04 5.22 -8.50
C GLY A 108 5.33 5.80 -9.12
N SER A 109 6.49 5.12 -8.99
CA SER A 109 7.73 5.46 -9.72
C SER A 109 7.81 4.84 -11.11
N ILE A 110 6.94 3.86 -11.43
CA ILE A 110 6.83 3.25 -12.74
C ILE A 110 5.71 4.00 -13.47
N SER A 111 6.10 4.83 -14.45
CA SER A 111 5.22 5.66 -15.27
C SER A 111 4.38 4.82 -16.25
N ASN A 112 3.62 3.85 -15.74
CA ASN A 112 2.56 3.22 -16.51
C ASN A 112 1.29 4.06 -16.33
N SER A 113 0.69 4.47 -17.45
CA SER A 113 -0.62 5.13 -17.45
C SER A 113 -1.62 4.21 -16.75
N ARG A 114 -2.07 4.58 -15.55
CA ARG A 114 -3.04 3.81 -14.75
C ARG A 114 -4.29 3.59 -15.60
N VAL A 115 -4.60 2.33 -15.93
CA VAL A 115 -5.60 2.02 -16.96
C VAL A 115 -6.97 1.80 -16.33
N THR A 116 -7.01 1.19 -15.15
CA THR A 116 -8.26 0.80 -14.48
C THR A 116 -8.53 1.62 -13.21
N LEU A 117 -9.80 1.63 -12.78
CA LEU A 117 -10.19 2.25 -11.51
C LEU A 117 -9.58 1.50 -10.33
N GLU A 118 -9.44 0.19 -10.45
CA GLU A 118 -8.88 -0.67 -9.42
C GLU A 118 -7.39 -0.35 -9.18
N GLU A 119 -6.59 -0.23 -10.26
CA GLU A 119 -5.21 0.23 -10.18
C GLU A 119 -5.09 1.62 -9.54
N LEU A 120 -6.00 2.53 -9.90
CA LEU A 120 -6.04 3.88 -9.35
C LEU A 120 -6.31 3.85 -7.85
N CYS A 121 -7.31 3.08 -7.40
CA CYS A 121 -7.66 2.94 -5.99
C CYS A 121 -6.50 2.37 -5.17
N VAL A 122 -5.86 1.29 -5.61
CA VAL A 122 -4.73 0.67 -4.88
C VAL A 122 -3.53 1.62 -4.81
N THR A 123 -3.19 2.28 -5.92
CA THR A 123 -2.05 3.22 -5.97
C THR A 123 -2.28 4.44 -5.09
N ASP A 124 -3.48 5.03 -5.14
CA ASP A 124 -3.81 6.19 -4.32
C ASP A 124 -3.93 5.80 -2.84
N ALA A 125 -4.43 4.60 -2.53
CA ALA A 125 -4.49 4.07 -1.17
C ALA A 125 -3.11 3.85 -0.57
N ASP A 126 -2.17 3.26 -1.31
CA ASP A 126 -0.78 3.11 -0.89
C ASP A 126 -0.15 4.48 -0.58
N ALA A 127 -0.29 5.42 -1.52
CA ALA A 127 0.21 6.77 -1.34
C ALA A 127 -0.37 7.45 -0.08
N ILE A 128 -1.68 7.43 0.13
CA ILE A 128 -2.31 8.11 1.27
C ILE A 128 -2.07 7.41 2.61
N SER A 129 -1.81 6.11 2.62
CA SER A 129 -1.54 5.34 3.85
C SER A 129 -0.36 5.89 4.66
N HIS A 130 0.58 6.56 4.00
CA HIS A 130 1.71 7.24 4.63
C HIS A 130 1.27 8.32 5.64
N PHE A 131 0.12 8.95 5.41
CA PHE A 131 -0.47 9.94 6.33
C PHE A 131 -1.16 9.29 7.52
N ASP A 132 -1.55 8.01 7.43
CA ASP A 132 -2.09 7.24 8.55
C ASP A 132 -0.99 6.66 9.45
N ASN A 133 0.27 6.65 8.99
CA ASN A 133 1.42 6.16 9.75
C ASN A 133 2.58 7.17 9.84
N VAL A 134 2.26 8.44 10.13
CA VAL A 134 3.28 9.48 10.38
C VAL A 134 4.27 9.08 11.48
N PRO A 135 3.87 8.44 12.61
CA PRO A 135 4.82 7.97 13.61
C PRO A 135 5.87 7.00 13.07
N GLY A 136 5.48 6.09 12.17
CA GLY A 136 6.43 5.19 11.51
C GLY A 136 7.46 5.92 10.64
N LEU A 137 7.04 7.00 9.97
CA LEU A 137 7.96 7.85 9.19
C LEU A 137 8.94 8.63 10.09
N LEU A 138 8.47 9.12 11.24
CA LEU A 138 9.31 9.78 12.24
C LEU A 138 10.31 8.79 12.86
N TYR A 139 9.88 7.57 13.16
CA TYR A 139 10.78 6.51 13.63
C TYR A 139 11.87 6.20 12.59
N LEU A 140 11.49 6.04 11.32
CA LEU A 140 12.43 5.85 10.22
C LEU A 140 13.46 7.00 10.14
N ALA A 141 13.01 8.25 10.30
CA ALA A 141 13.86 9.42 10.23
C ALA A 141 14.88 9.48 11.38
N TYR A 142 14.38 9.39 12.63
CA TYR A 142 15.20 9.66 13.81
C TYR A 142 15.94 8.42 14.34
N VAL A 143 15.35 7.23 14.21
CA VAL A 143 15.93 6.00 14.78
C VAL A 143 16.75 5.25 13.75
N ASN A 144 16.18 4.95 12.58
CA ASN A 144 16.87 4.16 11.57
C ASN A 144 17.89 5.00 10.79
N LYS A 145 17.51 6.21 10.36
CA LYS A 145 18.38 7.11 9.59
C LYS A 145 19.24 8.03 10.44
N LYS A 146 18.94 8.15 11.74
CA LYS A 146 19.68 8.99 12.71
C LYS A 146 19.79 10.45 12.29
N LEU A 147 18.76 10.97 11.64
CA LEU A 147 18.67 12.37 11.25
C LEU A 147 18.46 13.26 12.48
N ASP A 148 18.92 14.51 12.41
CA ASP A 148 18.57 15.48 13.44
C ASP A 148 17.09 15.91 13.33
N ILE A 149 16.63 16.74 14.27
CA ILE A 149 15.22 17.19 14.33
C ILE A 149 14.80 17.89 13.03
N ASN A 150 15.63 18.77 12.48
CA ASN A 150 15.30 19.53 11.28
C ASN A 150 15.35 18.64 10.04
N GLU A 151 16.41 17.86 9.88
CA GLU A 151 16.59 16.92 8.77
C GLU A 151 15.49 15.86 8.76
N GLY A 152 15.14 15.31 9.92
CA GLY A 152 14.10 14.31 10.05
C GLY A 152 12.70 14.86 9.76
N ARG A 153 12.40 16.07 10.25
CA ARG A 153 11.15 16.77 9.90
C ARG A 153 11.06 17.00 8.39
N GLU A 154 12.10 17.53 7.76
CA GLU A 154 12.14 17.76 6.31
C GLU A 154 12.04 16.46 5.52
N PHE A 155 12.69 15.39 5.97
CA PHE A 155 12.59 14.07 5.36
C PHE A 155 11.14 13.56 5.35
N VAL A 156 10.43 13.65 6.48
CA VAL A 156 9.04 13.21 6.60
C VAL A 156 8.11 14.11 5.77
N ARG A 157 8.26 15.44 5.85
CA ARG A 157 7.50 16.39 5.02
C ARG A 157 7.65 16.07 3.53
N ASN A 158 8.88 15.97 3.05
CA ASN A 158 9.17 15.72 1.64
C ASN A 158 8.63 14.36 1.18
N LYS A 159 8.66 13.33 2.05
CA LYS A 159 8.04 12.04 1.72
C LYS A 159 6.53 12.17 1.57
N LEU A 160 5.86 12.85 2.50
CA LEU A 160 4.40 13.05 2.46
C LEU A 160 3.96 13.93 1.30
N ILE A 161 4.72 14.98 0.95
CA ILE A 161 4.47 15.82 -0.24
C ILE A 161 4.49 14.93 -1.48
N ARG A 162 5.56 14.15 -1.69
CA ARG A 162 5.66 13.24 -2.84
C ARG A 162 4.53 12.21 -2.86
N SER A 163 4.13 11.67 -1.71
CA SER A 163 2.99 10.75 -1.64
C SER A 163 1.69 11.43 -2.06
N TYR A 164 1.44 12.66 -1.61
CA TYR A 164 0.25 13.41 -1.99
C TYR A 164 0.24 13.83 -3.47
N GLU A 165 1.40 14.19 -4.04
CA GLU A 165 1.53 14.55 -5.45
C GLU A 165 1.18 13.40 -6.39
N LYS A 166 1.47 12.16 -5.97
CA LYS A 166 1.13 10.93 -6.70
C LYS A 166 -0.36 10.63 -6.75
N LEU A 167 -1.18 11.23 -5.88
CA LEU A 167 -2.62 11.00 -5.87
C LEU A 167 -3.27 11.54 -7.14
N SER A 168 -4.35 10.88 -7.57
CA SER A 168 -5.25 11.43 -8.57
C SER A 168 -5.90 12.73 -8.09
N ASP A 169 -6.37 13.57 -9.02
CA ASP A 169 -7.02 14.85 -8.67
C ASP A 169 -8.23 14.65 -7.75
N LYS A 170 -9.01 13.60 -8.01
CA LYS A 170 -10.16 13.24 -7.16
C LYS A 170 -9.73 12.82 -5.75
N SER A 171 -8.64 12.04 -5.62
CA SER A 171 -8.06 11.67 -4.31
C SER A 171 -7.46 12.86 -3.58
N LYS A 172 -6.79 13.78 -4.29
CA LYS A 172 -6.27 15.02 -3.72
C LYS A 172 -7.39 15.83 -3.09
N MET A 173 -8.52 16.00 -3.79
CA MET A 173 -9.68 16.69 -3.23
C MET A 173 -10.23 15.97 -1.99
N LEU A 174 -10.35 14.63 -2.03
CA LEU A 174 -10.86 13.84 -0.92
C LEU A 174 -9.98 13.94 0.34
N TYR A 175 -8.66 13.94 0.17
CA TYR A 175 -7.70 13.91 1.27
C TYR A 175 -7.04 15.26 1.58
N LYS A 176 -7.51 16.35 0.98
CA LYS A 176 -6.94 17.70 1.17
C LYS A 176 -6.87 18.10 2.64
N THR A 177 -7.95 17.89 3.39
CA THR A 177 -8.00 18.22 4.83
C THR A 177 -6.98 17.42 5.63
N LYS A 178 -6.85 16.11 5.36
CA LYS A 178 -5.87 15.24 6.02
C LYS A 178 -4.44 15.71 5.73
N PHE A 179 -4.16 16.05 4.47
CA PHE A 179 -2.88 16.61 4.07
C PHE A 179 -2.56 17.89 4.84
N ASP A 180 -3.47 18.86 4.85
CA ASP A 180 -3.25 20.16 5.50
C ASP A 180 -3.01 20.00 7.02
N GLN A 181 -3.79 19.15 7.68
CA GLN A 181 -3.62 18.87 9.12
C GLN A 181 -2.24 18.29 9.44
N VAL A 182 -1.80 17.27 8.70
CA VAL A 182 -0.49 16.64 8.94
C VAL A 182 0.65 17.59 8.61
N MET A 183 0.55 18.36 7.52
CA MET A 183 1.58 19.33 7.14
C MET A 183 1.72 20.48 8.14
N ASN A 184 0.62 20.88 8.79
CA ASN A 184 0.67 21.90 9.84
C ASN A 184 1.37 21.39 11.12
N VAL A 185 1.23 20.10 11.46
CA VAL A 185 1.95 19.51 12.60
C VAL A 185 3.44 19.45 12.34
N LEU A 186 3.84 19.22 11.08
CA LEU A 186 5.23 19.11 10.67
C LEU A 186 5.86 20.44 10.28
N ASN A 187 5.24 21.59 10.58
CA ASN A 187 5.76 22.92 10.20
C ASN A 187 6.98 23.36 11.02
#